data_AF-A0A6S7INF5-F1
#
_entry.id   AF-A0A6S7INF5-F1
#
_cell.length_a   1.000
_cell.length_b   1.000
_cell.length_c   1.000
_cell.angle_alpha   90.00
_cell.angle_beta   90.00
_cell.angle_gamma   90.00
#
_symmetry.space_group_name_H-M   'P 1'
#
loop_
_entity.id
_entity.type
_entity.pdbx_description
1 polymer ?
#
loop_
_entity_poly.entity_id
_entity_poly.type
_entity_poly.pdbx_seq_one_letter_code
_entity_poly.pdbx_strand_id
1 'polypeptide(L)'
;MSILDYDEDGNVDHSTIIPMVDGGTEAFKGNATVIIPGVTACIECTLDLYPPQVNYPMCTLASTPRLPEHCVEFAKLLQWPEEKPFGDIAVDGDNPQHVQWIYEEAFKRSEDYNIKGVTYRLTQGVIKHIIPAVASTNAVVAAACALEVFKLATNCSKPLNNYMVFNDSDGLYTYTFEAEKKEDCSACGRIPQRLTFSRDDTLQNLLDHLVESPLFQMKAPGITTSINGKNKTLYMQSVPSIEAVTRPNLQKKLTELGITDGHEIAVADSTSPKPIVFRIYFE
;
A
#
# COMPACT_ATOMS: atom_id res chain seq x y z
N MET A 1 10.02 -14.70 6.84
CA MET A 1 9.08 -14.77 7.96
C MET A 1 7.87 -13.96 7.57
N SER A 2 6.71 -14.63 7.46
CA SER A 2 5.44 -13.91 7.38
C SER A 2 5.23 -13.16 8.72
N ILE A 3 4.59 -12.00 8.67
CA ILE A 3 4.22 -11.21 9.88
C ILE A 3 2.94 -11.78 10.53
N LEU A 4 2.36 -12.82 9.91
CA LEU A 4 1.11 -13.45 10.32
C LEU A 4 1.06 -14.88 9.77
N ASP A 5 0.94 -15.86 10.66
CA ASP A 5 0.65 -17.25 10.32
C ASP A 5 -0.70 -17.68 10.91
N TYR A 6 -1.23 -18.76 10.36
CA TYR A 6 -2.51 -19.35 10.76
C TYR A 6 -2.29 -20.80 11.14
N ASP A 7 -3.03 -21.27 12.14
CA ASP A 7 -3.05 -22.67 12.54
C ASP A 7 -3.88 -23.53 11.56
N GLU A 8 -3.97 -24.84 11.84
CA GLU A 8 -4.68 -25.79 10.98
C GLU A 8 -6.19 -25.51 10.88
N ASP A 9 -6.75 -24.83 11.88
CA ASP A 9 -8.16 -24.47 11.97
C ASP A 9 -8.45 -23.10 11.33
N GLY A 10 -7.42 -22.42 10.79
CA GLY A 10 -7.52 -21.11 10.17
C GLY A 10 -7.60 -19.95 11.18
N ASN A 11 -7.32 -20.20 12.46
CA ASN A 11 -7.16 -19.15 13.46
C ASN A 11 -5.75 -18.56 13.37
N VAL A 12 -5.60 -17.32 13.81
CA VAL A 12 -4.30 -16.65 13.82
C VAL A 12 -3.37 -17.30 14.86
N ASP A 13 -2.16 -17.69 14.45
CA ASP A 13 -1.11 -18.08 15.38
C ASP A 13 -0.58 -16.83 16.10
N HIS A 14 -1.04 -16.64 17.34
CA HIS A 14 -0.68 -15.50 18.18
C HIS A 14 0.82 -15.34 18.43
N SER A 15 1.63 -16.40 18.30
CA SER A 15 3.08 -16.33 18.50
C SER A 15 3.82 -15.64 17.35
N THR A 16 3.18 -15.58 16.17
CA THR A 16 3.73 -14.95 14.97
C THR A 16 3.32 -13.49 14.82
N ILE A 17 2.39 -13.02 15.65
CA ILE A 17 1.91 -11.64 15.63
C ILE A 17 3.03 -10.70 16.08
N ILE A 18 3.36 -9.75 15.22
CA ILE A 18 4.17 -8.59 15.56
C ILE A 18 3.25 -7.37 15.63
N PRO A 19 2.92 -6.84 16.83
CA PRO A 19 2.11 -5.63 16.95
C PRO A 19 2.75 -4.43 16.26
N MET A 20 1.94 -3.59 15.63
CA MET A 20 2.38 -2.37 14.97
C MET A 20 1.68 -1.16 15.59
N VAL A 21 2.45 -0.12 15.89
CA VAL A 21 1.92 1.18 16.32
C VAL A 21 2.30 2.21 15.27
N ASP A 22 1.30 2.85 14.69
CA ASP A 22 1.44 3.86 13.64
C ASP A 22 0.99 5.23 14.15
N GLY A 23 1.65 6.29 13.68
CA GLY A 23 1.35 7.66 14.08
C GLY A 23 1.51 8.62 12.91
N GLY A 24 0.49 9.42 12.66
CA GLY A 24 0.46 10.42 11.59
C GLY A 24 0.26 11.83 12.13
N THR A 25 0.88 12.82 11.48
CA THR A 25 0.72 14.24 11.82
C THR A 25 0.61 15.11 10.57
N GLU A 26 -0.28 16.10 10.63
CA GLU A 26 -0.42 17.16 9.64
C GLU A 26 -0.87 18.44 10.35
N ALA A 27 0.01 19.44 10.39
CA ALA A 27 -0.23 20.71 11.07
C ALA A 27 -0.69 20.50 12.54
N PHE A 28 -1.94 20.87 12.82
CA PHE A 28 -2.65 20.85 14.10
C PHE A 28 -3.49 19.58 14.30
N LYS A 29 -3.28 18.58 13.45
CA LYS A 29 -4.02 17.31 13.47
C LYS A 29 -3.03 16.15 13.53
N GLY A 30 -3.48 15.06 14.13
CA GLY A 30 -2.73 13.82 14.11
C GLY A 30 -3.57 12.63 14.49
N ASN A 31 -3.00 11.45 14.36
CA ASN A 31 -3.61 10.20 14.76
C ASN A 31 -2.56 9.24 15.32
N ALA A 32 -3.01 8.33 16.18
CA ALA A 32 -2.23 7.19 16.64
C ALA A 32 -3.09 5.94 16.51
N THR A 33 -2.49 4.87 16.01
CA THR A 33 -3.20 3.64 15.68
C THR A 33 -2.43 2.42 16.19
N VAL A 34 -3.12 1.50 16.86
CA VAL A 34 -2.58 0.21 17.31
C VAL A 34 -3.16 -0.91 16.47
N ILE A 35 -2.29 -1.65 15.79
CA ILE A 35 -2.64 -2.71 14.85
C ILE A 35 -2.08 -4.02 15.39
N ILE A 36 -2.97 -4.99 15.56
CA ILE A 36 -2.66 -6.38 15.88
C ILE A 36 -2.99 -7.17 14.59
N PRO A 37 -1.98 -7.50 13.76
CA PRO A 37 -2.20 -8.19 12.49
C PRO A 37 -3.10 -9.43 12.63
N GLY A 38 -4.05 -9.59 11.72
CA GLY A 38 -5.02 -10.69 11.73
C GLY A 38 -6.18 -10.53 12.74
N VAL A 39 -6.03 -9.69 13.76
CA VAL A 39 -7.03 -9.50 14.84
C VAL A 39 -7.78 -8.17 14.70
N THR A 40 -7.07 -7.04 14.65
CA THR A 40 -7.69 -5.70 14.51
C THR A 40 -7.61 -5.17 13.08
N ALA A 41 -8.31 -4.06 12.80
CA ALA A 41 -8.23 -3.38 11.51
C ALA A 41 -6.79 -2.96 11.20
N CYS A 42 -6.30 -3.34 10.01
CA CYS A 42 -5.00 -2.90 9.50
C CYS A 42 -5.11 -1.56 8.75
N ILE A 43 -3.98 -1.01 8.29
CA ILE A 43 -3.94 0.25 7.51
C ILE A 43 -4.88 0.21 6.30
N GLU A 44 -4.93 -0.92 5.60
CA GLU A 44 -5.77 -1.09 4.41
C GLU A 44 -7.27 -1.10 4.75
N CYS A 45 -7.64 -1.59 5.95
CA CYS A 45 -9.03 -1.52 6.42
C CYS A 45 -9.48 -0.06 6.58
N THR A 46 -8.56 0.82 6.99
CA THR A 46 -8.81 2.23 7.27
C THR A 46 -8.34 3.17 6.16
N LEU A 47 -8.03 2.67 4.96
CA LEU A 47 -7.47 3.47 3.87
C LEU A 47 -8.40 4.64 3.47
N ASP A 48 -9.72 4.44 3.59
CA ASP A 48 -10.73 5.46 3.29
C ASP A 48 -10.75 6.64 4.28
N LEU A 49 -10.06 6.52 5.42
CA LEU A 49 -9.91 7.63 6.38
C LEU A 49 -8.83 8.64 5.96
N TYR A 50 -7.93 8.26 5.05
CA TYR A 50 -6.93 9.19 4.52
C TYR A 50 -7.60 10.19 3.58
N PRO A 51 -7.22 11.47 3.63
CA PRO A 51 -7.76 12.46 2.71
C PRO A 51 -7.38 12.11 1.26
N PRO A 52 -8.26 12.41 0.28
CA PRO A 52 -7.96 12.18 -1.12
C PRO A 52 -6.74 13.01 -1.55
N GLN A 53 -5.86 12.41 -2.34
CA GLN A 53 -4.74 13.14 -2.91
C GLN A 53 -5.25 14.24 -3.85
N VAL A 54 -4.72 15.46 -3.70
CA VAL A 54 -5.06 16.58 -4.58
C VAL A 54 -4.38 16.35 -5.93
N ASN A 55 -5.18 16.12 -6.97
CA ASN A 55 -4.69 15.99 -8.34
C ASN A 55 -5.44 16.97 -9.25
N TYR A 56 -4.70 17.77 -10.01
CA TYR A 56 -5.27 18.77 -10.91
C TYR A 56 -5.45 18.18 -12.31
N PRO A 57 -6.65 18.27 -12.91
CA PRO A 57 -6.87 17.76 -14.27
C PRO A 57 -6.00 18.48 -15.31
N MET A 58 -5.42 17.74 -16.25
CA MET A 58 -4.55 18.30 -17.30
C MET A 58 -5.23 19.40 -18.13
N CYS A 59 -6.52 19.25 -18.44
CA CYS A 59 -7.28 20.29 -19.16
C CYS A 59 -7.38 21.61 -18.39
N THR A 60 -7.51 21.53 -17.06
CA THR A 60 -7.52 22.70 -16.17
C THR A 60 -6.15 23.37 -16.16
N LEU A 61 -5.07 22.60 -16.03
CA LEU A 61 -3.71 23.12 -16.04
C LEU A 61 -3.37 23.81 -17.37
N ALA A 62 -3.68 23.15 -18.49
CA ALA A 62 -3.31 23.62 -19.82
C ALA A 62 -4.15 24.80 -20.31
N SER A 63 -5.47 24.79 -20.10
CA SER A 63 -6.39 25.70 -20.79
C SER A 63 -7.18 26.64 -19.87
N THR A 64 -7.54 26.21 -18.67
CA THR A 64 -8.41 27.00 -17.77
C THR A 64 -7.91 27.03 -16.33
N PRO A 65 -6.72 27.59 -16.05
CA PRO A 65 -6.23 27.77 -14.68
C PRO A 65 -7.15 28.73 -13.91
N ARG A 66 -7.25 28.53 -12.59
CA ARG A 66 -8.18 29.26 -11.70
C ARG A 66 -7.56 29.59 -10.35
N LEU A 67 -6.66 28.73 -9.89
CA LEU A 67 -5.94 28.87 -8.63
C LEU A 67 -4.44 29.09 -8.93
N PRO A 68 -3.69 29.79 -8.07
CA PRO A 68 -2.27 30.02 -8.28
C PRO A 68 -1.45 28.70 -8.33
N GLU A 69 -1.90 27.65 -7.65
CA GLU A 69 -1.33 26.30 -7.71
C GLU A 69 -1.38 25.71 -9.13
N HIS A 70 -2.43 26.04 -9.91
CA HIS A 70 -2.53 25.57 -11.30
C HIS A 70 -1.44 26.17 -12.19
N CYS A 71 -1.02 27.41 -11.92
CA CYS A 71 0.06 28.06 -12.66
C CYS A 71 1.40 27.41 -12.32
N VAL A 72 1.64 27.09 -11.04
CA VAL A 72 2.85 26.39 -10.61
C VAL A 72 2.93 24.98 -11.20
N GLU A 73 1.84 24.21 -11.15
CA GLU A 73 1.85 22.86 -11.74
C GLU A 73 1.95 22.87 -13.26
N PHE A 74 1.41 23.89 -13.94
CA PHE A 74 1.66 24.06 -15.37
C PHE A 74 3.15 24.24 -15.66
N ALA A 75 3.81 25.16 -14.96
CA ALA A 75 5.24 25.42 -15.16
C ALA A 75 6.09 24.17 -14.88
N LYS A 76 5.74 23.40 -13.84
CA LYS A 76 6.44 22.17 -13.45
C LYS A 76 6.19 20.98 -14.40
N LEU A 77 4.94 20.72 -14.81
CA LEU A 77 4.58 19.49 -15.53
C LEU A 77 4.56 19.64 -17.05
N LEU A 78 4.34 20.86 -17.56
CA LEU A 78 4.20 21.13 -18.99
C LEU A 78 5.36 21.96 -19.52
N GLN A 79 5.65 23.09 -18.91
CA GLN A 79 6.64 24.03 -19.43
C GLN A 79 8.08 23.56 -19.20
N TRP A 80 8.39 23.00 -18.03
CA TRP A 80 9.73 22.51 -17.71
C TRP A 80 10.21 21.42 -18.69
N PRO A 81 9.43 20.35 -18.99
CA PRO A 81 9.85 19.34 -19.97
C PRO A 81 9.97 19.88 -21.41
N GLU A 82 9.20 20.91 -21.75
CA GLU A 82 9.21 21.54 -23.07
C GLU A 82 10.46 22.42 -23.27
N GLU A 83 10.73 23.32 -22.33
CA GLU A 83 11.80 24.32 -22.46
C GLU A 83 13.16 23.81 -22.00
N LYS A 84 13.19 22.78 -21.14
CA LYS A 84 14.42 22.21 -20.57
C LYS A 84 15.39 23.30 -20.07
N PRO A 85 14.94 24.18 -19.14
CA PRO A 85 15.65 25.41 -18.76
C PRO A 85 17.05 25.18 -18.20
N PHE A 86 17.30 23.98 -17.66
CA PHE A 86 18.59 23.57 -17.10
C PHE A 86 19.12 22.29 -17.77
N GLY A 87 18.72 22.04 -19.02
CA GLY A 87 18.99 20.79 -19.74
C GLY A 87 17.95 19.70 -19.48
N ASP A 88 18.23 18.48 -19.93
CA ASP A 88 17.33 17.32 -19.81
C ASP A 88 17.36 16.72 -18.39
N ILE A 89 17.04 17.54 -17.40
CA ILE A 89 17.04 17.19 -15.97
C ILE A 89 15.64 17.34 -15.39
N ALA A 90 15.34 16.53 -14.37
CA ALA A 90 14.09 16.64 -13.63
C ALA A 90 14.10 17.88 -12.71
N VAL A 91 12.90 18.37 -12.39
CA VAL A 91 12.72 19.41 -11.37
C VAL A 91 13.26 18.90 -10.04
N ASP A 92 14.04 19.75 -9.36
CA ASP A 92 14.54 19.50 -8.01
C ASP A 92 13.97 20.59 -7.11
N GLY A 93 13.06 20.20 -6.21
CA GLY A 93 12.39 21.12 -5.30
C GLY A 93 13.31 21.71 -4.22
N ASP A 94 14.51 21.14 -4.03
CA ASP A 94 15.52 21.64 -3.11
C ASP A 94 16.56 22.55 -3.78
N ASN A 95 16.60 22.59 -5.12
CA ASN A 95 17.45 23.51 -5.86
C ASN A 95 16.79 24.90 -5.97
N PRO A 96 17.36 25.96 -5.36
CA PRO A 96 16.78 27.31 -5.42
C PRO A 96 16.61 27.84 -6.84
N GLN A 97 17.50 27.47 -7.78
CA GLN A 97 17.43 27.92 -9.17
C GLN A 97 16.22 27.30 -9.90
N HIS A 98 15.94 26.01 -9.65
CA HIS A 98 14.80 25.32 -10.24
C HIS A 98 13.48 25.91 -9.73
N VAL A 99 13.38 26.11 -8.41
CA VAL A 99 12.21 26.70 -7.78
C VAL A 99 12.00 28.15 -8.25
N GLN A 100 13.08 28.93 -8.35
CA GLN A 100 13.03 30.31 -8.83
C GLN A 100 12.51 30.39 -10.27
N TRP A 101 13.01 29.53 -11.16
CA TRP A 101 12.52 29.49 -12.55
C TRP A 101 11.04 29.14 -12.62
N ILE A 102 10.60 28.11 -11.88
CA ILE A 102 9.17 27.72 -11.84
C ILE A 102 8.31 28.86 -11.29
N TYR A 103 8.79 29.57 -10.26
CA TYR A 103 8.09 30.72 -9.70
C TYR A 103 7.91 31.84 -10.73
N GLU A 104 8.96 32.17 -11.47
CA GLU A 104 8.92 33.21 -12.51
C GLU A 104 7.95 32.86 -13.64
N GLU A 105 7.98 31.63 -14.14
CA GLU A 105 7.07 31.17 -15.20
C GLU A 105 5.61 31.06 -14.71
N ALA A 106 5.40 30.54 -13.50
CA ALA A 106 4.09 30.51 -12.88
C ALA A 106 3.53 31.93 -12.66
N PHE A 107 4.39 32.89 -12.32
CA PHE A 107 3.99 34.28 -12.14
C PHE A 107 3.55 34.91 -13.46
N LYS A 108 4.33 34.77 -14.54
CA LYS A 108 3.95 35.24 -15.89
C LYS A 108 2.60 34.68 -16.31
N ARG A 109 2.43 33.36 -16.19
CA ARG A 109 1.15 32.70 -16.50
C ARG A 109 0.00 33.20 -15.62
N SER A 110 0.26 33.54 -14.36
CA SER A 110 -0.77 34.08 -13.49
C SER A 110 -1.25 35.47 -13.95
N GLU A 111 -0.37 36.29 -14.53
CA GLU A 111 -0.75 37.59 -15.11
C GLU A 111 -1.66 37.41 -16.34
N ASP A 112 -1.34 36.46 -17.23
CA ASP A 112 -2.14 36.16 -18.43
C ASP A 112 -3.60 35.79 -18.10
N TYR A 113 -3.81 35.09 -16.99
CA TYR A 113 -5.13 34.64 -16.53
C TYR A 113 -5.71 35.50 -15.39
N ASN A 114 -5.04 36.60 -15.02
CA ASN A 114 -5.41 37.49 -13.92
C ASN A 114 -5.64 36.75 -12.58
N ILE A 115 -4.79 35.76 -12.30
CA ILE A 115 -4.80 34.95 -11.07
C ILE A 115 -3.83 35.58 -10.06
N LYS A 116 -4.30 35.83 -8.85
CA LYS A 116 -3.47 36.38 -7.76
C LYS A 116 -2.99 35.27 -6.83
N GLY A 117 -1.90 35.52 -6.10
CA GLY A 117 -1.44 34.66 -5.01
C GLY A 117 -0.26 33.75 -5.34
N VAL A 118 0.31 33.82 -6.55
CA VAL A 118 1.58 33.14 -6.85
C VAL A 118 2.70 33.79 -6.04
N THR A 119 3.30 33.01 -5.14
CA THR A 119 4.44 33.44 -4.31
C THR A 119 5.51 32.36 -4.35
N TYR A 120 6.76 32.73 -4.03
CA TYR A 120 7.86 31.77 -3.93
C TYR A 120 7.54 30.66 -2.90
N ARG A 121 6.94 31.03 -1.76
CA ARG A 121 6.52 30.08 -0.71
C ARG A 121 5.46 29.08 -1.22
N LEU A 122 4.45 29.57 -1.94
CA LEU A 122 3.45 28.70 -2.56
C LEU A 122 4.10 27.76 -3.58
N THR A 123 5.02 28.29 -4.38
CA THR A 123 5.73 27.53 -5.41
C THR A 123 6.50 26.36 -4.78
N GLN A 124 7.25 26.61 -3.70
CA GLN A 124 7.88 25.56 -2.92
C GLN A 124 6.89 24.55 -2.35
N GLY A 125 5.76 25.04 -1.82
CA GLY A 125 4.68 24.24 -1.28
C GLY A 125 4.14 23.22 -2.29
N VAL A 126 3.86 23.68 -3.51
CA VAL A 126 3.33 22.86 -4.61
C VAL A 126 4.39 21.91 -5.17
N ILE A 127 5.62 22.37 -5.43
CA ILE A 127 6.68 21.51 -5.99
C ILE A 127 7.00 20.36 -5.04
N LYS A 128 7.18 20.66 -3.75
CA LYS A 128 7.61 19.68 -2.75
C LYS A 128 6.46 18.95 -2.05
N HIS A 129 5.20 19.28 -2.36
CA HIS A 129 4.02 18.81 -1.63
C HIS A 129 4.19 18.98 -0.11
N ILE A 130 4.57 20.20 0.32
CA ILE A 130 4.93 20.47 1.73
C ILE A 130 3.71 20.25 2.63
N ILE A 131 3.80 19.28 3.54
CA ILE A 131 2.87 19.10 4.65
C ILE A 131 3.32 20.00 5.81
N PRO A 132 2.50 20.93 6.31
CA PRO A 132 2.88 21.75 7.46
C PRO A 132 3.13 20.89 8.69
N ALA A 133 4.18 21.21 9.46
CA ALA A 133 4.55 20.45 10.65
C ALA A 133 4.92 21.37 11.82
N VAL A 134 4.50 21.00 13.03
CA VAL A 134 4.84 21.70 14.28
C VAL A 134 5.26 20.69 15.34
N ALA A 135 6.16 21.12 16.24
CA ALA A 135 6.73 20.23 17.25
C ALA A 135 5.70 19.73 18.27
N SER A 136 4.68 20.53 18.60
CA SER A 136 3.63 20.18 19.56
C SER A 136 2.84 18.95 19.12
N THR A 137 2.32 18.93 17.90
CA THR A 137 1.53 17.81 17.36
C THR A 137 2.36 16.53 17.29
N ASN A 138 3.61 16.63 16.84
CA ASN A 138 4.54 15.49 16.81
C ASN A 138 4.79 14.94 18.22
N ALA A 139 4.96 15.80 19.22
CA ALA A 139 5.14 15.37 20.60
C ALA A 139 3.90 14.64 21.14
N VAL A 140 2.69 15.14 20.87
CA VAL A 140 1.44 14.51 21.30
C VAL A 140 1.27 13.13 20.67
N VAL A 141 1.42 13.01 19.35
CA VAL A 141 1.25 11.73 18.65
C VAL A 141 2.35 10.74 19.01
N ALA A 142 3.61 11.18 19.09
CA ALA A 142 4.71 10.31 19.51
C ALA A 142 4.54 9.82 20.95
N ALA A 143 4.04 10.67 21.86
CA ALA A 143 3.74 10.28 23.23
C ALA A 143 2.63 9.21 23.29
N ALA A 144 1.56 9.38 22.50
CA ALA A 144 0.51 8.37 22.39
C ALA A 144 1.07 7.04 21.87
N CYS A 145 1.86 7.06 20.79
CA CYS A 145 2.46 5.86 20.22
C CYS A 145 3.40 5.15 21.21
N ALA A 146 4.31 5.91 21.85
CA ALA A 146 5.25 5.37 22.82
C ALA A 146 4.55 4.74 24.04
N LEU A 147 3.44 5.35 24.50
CA LEU A 147 2.62 4.81 25.57
C LEU A 147 2.00 3.45 25.17
N GLU A 148 1.51 3.31 23.94
CA GLU A 148 0.95 2.05 23.47
C GLU A 148 2.01 0.97 23.29
N VAL A 149 3.20 1.32 22.79
CA VAL A 149 4.35 0.39 22.76
C VAL A 149 4.71 -0.09 24.16
N PHE A 150 4.73 0.82 25.15
CA PHE A 150 5.01 0.46 26.55
C PHE A 150 3.94 -0.50 27.11
N LYS A 151 2.66 -0.22 26.86
CA LYS A 151 1.55 -1.10 27.29
C LYS A 151 1.65 -2.49 26.64
N LEU A 152 1.92 -2.55 25.34
CA LEU A 152 2.07 -3.81 24.60
C LEU A 152 3.25 -4.64 25.09
N ALA A 153 4.40 -4.00 25.37
CA ALA A 153 5.61 -4.69 25.81
C ALA A 153 5.55 -5.18 27.27
N THR A 154 4.86 -4.46 28.15
CA THR A 154 4.84 -4.75 29.59
C THR A 154 3.55 -5.40 30.07
N ASN A 155 2.51 -5.38 29.25
CA ASN A 155 1.15 -5.80 29.59
C ASN A 155 0.62 -5.10 30.87
N CYS A 156 1.06 -3.87 31.15
CA CYS A 156 0.70 -3.14 32.37
C CYS A 156 -0.72 -2.54 32.33
N SER A 157 -1.31 -2.43 31.14
CA SER A 157 -2.66 -1.92 30.90
C SER A 157 -3.16 -2.40 29.53
N LYS A 158 -4.46 -2.25 29.28
CA LYS A 158 -5.03 -2.54 27.96
C LYS A 158 -4.53 -1.50 26.93
N PRO A 159 -4.07 -1.94 25.75
CA PRO A 159 -3.70 -1.02 24.68
C PRO A 159 -4.93 -0.28 24.14
N LEU A 160 -4.68 0.81 23.43
CA LEU A 160 -5.66 1.56 22.64
C LEU A 160 -6.39 0.60 21.71
N ASN A 161 -7.71 0.69 21.69
CA ASN A 161 -8.53 -0.11 20.81
C ASN A 161 -8.57 0.51 19.42
N ASN A 162 -7.57 0.15 18.62
CA ASN A 162 -7.35 0.57 17.24
C ASN A 162 -7.00 2.04 17.02
N TYR A 163 -7.90 3.02 17.13
CA TYR A 163 -7.66 4.36 16.56
C TYR A 163 -7.86 5.52 17.56
N MET A 164 -6.99 6.53 17.47
CA MET A 164 -7.10 7.82 18.14
C MET A 164 -6.88 8.95 17.14
N VAL A 165 -7.73 9.98 17.18
CA VAL A 165 -7.57 11.25 16.45
C VAL A 165 -7.27 12.36 17.45
N PHE A 166 -6.43 13.31 17.04
CA PHE A 166 -6.07 14.53 17.75
C PHE A 166 -6.28 15.75 16.85
N ASN A 167 -6.83 16.83 17.42
CA ASN A 167 -6.96 18.12 16.76
C ASN A 167 -6.83 19.27 17.78
N ASP A 168 -5.91 20.21 17.56
CA ASP A 168 -5.71 21.40 18.39
C ASP A 168 -6.03 22.74 17.69
N SER A 169 -6.79 22.68 16.58
CA SER A 169 -7.17 23.88 15.82
C SER A 169 -8.20 24.77 16.55
N ASP A 170 -9.09 24.16 17.34
CA ASP A 170 -10.09 24.86 18.16
C ASP A 170 -10.22 24.15 19.52
N GLY A 171 -9.52 24.67 20.53
CA GLY A 171 -9.33 23.97 21.79
C GLY A 171 -8.48 22.70 21.63
N LEU A 172 -8.62 21.76 22.57
CA LEU A 172 -7.98 20.44 22.49
C LEU A 172 -9.05 19.38 22.33
N TYR A 173 -8.99 18.63 21.23
CA TYR A 173 -9.94 17.57 20.94
C TYR A 173 -9.22 16.27 20.65
N THR A 174 -9.69 15.21 21.30
CA THR A 174 -9.32 13.83 20.97
C THR A 174 -10.56 12.96 20.83
N TYR A 175 -10.49 12.00 19.92
CA TYR A 175 -11.55 11.02 19.72
C TYR A 175 -10.92 9.65 19.52
N THR A 176 -11.40 8.66 20.27
CA THR A 176 -10.96 7.28 20.16
C THR A 176 -12.12 6.41 19.70
N PHE A 177 -11.83 5.51 18.77
CA PHE A 177 -12.81 4.56 18.27
C PHE A 177 -12.12 3.29 17.79
N GLU A 178 -12.85 2.19 17.82
CA GLU A 178 -12.42 0.92 17.27
C GLU A 178 -12.78 0.88 15.79
N ALA A 179 -11.79 0.94 14.89
CA ALA A 179 -12.07 0.75 13.47
C ALA A 179 -12.38 -0.72 13.18
N GLU A 180 -13.40 -0.93 12.36
CA GLU A 180 -13.86 -2.27 11.98
C GLU A 180 -12.87 -2.95 11.02
N LYS A 181 -12.50 -4.19 11.33
CA LYS A 181 -11.68 -5.01 10.43
C LYS A 181 -12.56 -5.48 9.28
N LYS A 182 -12.30 -4.96 8.07
CA LYS A 182 -12.97 -5.42 6.84
C LYS A 182 -12.63 -6.89 6.55
N GLU A 183 -13.64 -7.75 6.45
CA GLU A 183 -13.46 -9.19 6.14
C GLU A 183 -12.85 -9.40 4.75
N ASP A 184 -13.20 -8.55 3.78
CA ASP A 184 -12.76 -8.66 2.39
C ASP A 184 -11.48 -7.89 2.08
N CYS A 185 -10.78 -7.41 3.13
CA CYS A 185 -9.55 -6.65 3.07
C CYS A 185 -8.49 -7.36 2.22
N SER A 186 -7.90 -6.64 1.26
CA SER A 186 -6.87 -7.16 0.36
C SER A 186 -5.59 -7.57 1.09
N ALA A 187 -5.31 -6.97 2.26
CA ALA A 187 -4.13 -7.22 3.06
C ALA A 187 -4.36 -8.25 4.17
N CYS A 188 -5.30 -8.00 5.10
CA CYS A 188 -5.49 -8.83 6.30
C CYS A 188 -6.74 -9.73 6.29
N GLY A 189 -7.55 -9.67 5.22
CA GLY A 189 -8.75 -10.50 5.05
C GLY A 189 -8.48 -11.83 4.35
N ARG A 190 -7.31 -12.00 3.73
CA ARG A 190 -6.95 -13.24 3.04
C ARG A 190 -6.32 -14.23 4.00
N ILE A 191 -7.08 -15.24 4.40
CA ILE A 191 -6.55 -16.40 5.13
C ILE A 191 -6.02 -17.39 4.09
N PRO A 192 -4.71 -17.68 4.06
CA PRO A 192 -4.17 -18.70 3.16
C PRO A 192 -4.80 -20.06 3.46
N GLN A 193 -5.28 -20.76 2.43
CA GLN A 193 -5.82 -22.10 2.61
C GLN A 193 -4.69 -23.12 2.60
N ARG A 194 -4.68 -24.04 3.57
CA ARG A 194 -3.68 -25.10 3.66
C ARG A 194 -3.92 -26.15 2.57
N LEU A 195 -2.86 -26.52 1.85
CA LEU A 195 -2.82 -27.72 1.02
C LEU A 195 -1.63 -28.58 1.43
N THR A 196 -1.87 -29.88 1.56
CA THR A 196 -0.84 -30.87 1.88
C THR A 196 -0.51 -31.67 0.62
N PHE A 197 0.78 -31.81 0.32
CA PHE A 197 1.29 -32.62 -0.79
C PHE A 197 2.49 -33.45 -0.33
N SER A 198 2.76 -34.55 -1.03
CA SER A 198 4.02 -35.28 -0.86
C SER A 198 5.18 -34.51 -1.49
N ARG A 199 6.41 -34.72 -0.99
CA ARG A 199 7.63 -34.14 -1.59
C ARG A 199 7.87 -34.59 -3.04
N ASP A 200 7.28 -35.70 -3.42
CA ASP A 200 7.35 -36.27 -4.77
C ASP A 200 6.25 -35.76 -5.71
N ASP A 201 5.26 -35.03 -5.19
CA ASP A 201 4.17 -34.49 -6.00
C ASP A 201 4.67 -33.41 -6.96
N THR A 202 4.07 -33.44 -8.14
CA THR A 202 4.37 -32.52 -9.24
C THR A 202 3.42 -31.33 -9.24
N LEU A 203 3.78 -30.30 -10.00
CA LEU A 203 2.88 -29.17 -10.22
C LEU A 203 1.57 -29.60 -10.91
N GLN A 204 1.60 -30.67 -11.72
CA GLN A 204 0.38 -31.27 -12.29
C GLN A 204 -0.54 -31.81 -11.19
N ASN A 205 -0.02 -32.51 -10.19
CA ASN A 205 -0.84 -33.03 -9.09
C ASN A 205 -1.54 -31.91 -8.31
N LEU A 206 -0.84 -30.80 -8.10
CA LEU A 206 -1.43 -29.61 -7.48
C LEU A 206 -2.52 -28.99 -8.36
N LEU A 207 -2.29 -28.90 -9.67
CA LEU A 207 -3.28 -28.40 -10.63
C LEU A 207 -4.54 -29.26 -10.64
N ASP A 208 -4.37 -30.59 -10.72
CA ASP A 208 -5.45 -31.57 -10.71
C ASP A 208 -6.27 -31.46 -9.42
N HIS A 209 -5.60 -31.32 -8.27
CA HIS A 209 -6.28 -31.10 -6.99
C HIS A 209 -7.17 -29.85 -6.99
N LEU A 210 -6.70 -28.73 -7.57
CA LEU A 210 -7.48 -27.49 -7.64
C LEU A 210 -8.70 -27.59 -8.58
N VAL A 211 -8.61 -28.41 -9.63
CA VAL A 211 -9.68 -28.62 -10.60
C VAL A 211 -10.71 -29.64 -10.10
N GLU A 212 -10.24 -30.74 -9.53
CA GLU A 212 -11.07 -31.87 -9.12
C GLU A 212 -11.68 -31.71 -7.71
N SER A 213 -11.08 -30.88 -6.85
CA SER A 213 -11.57 -30.67 -5.49
C SER A 213 -13.00 -30.12 -5.51
N PRO A 214 -13.95 -30.77 -4.80
CA PRO A 214 -15.33 -30.30 -4.68
C PRO A 214 -15.44 -28.90 -4.06
N LEU A 215 -14.41 -28.47 -3.32
CA LEU A 215 -14.35 -27.16 -2.67
C LEU A 215 -13.98 -26.04 -3.64
N PHE A 216 -13.15 -26.30 -4.66
CA PHE A 216 -12.58 -25.26 -5.53
C PHE A 216 -13.14 -25.28 -6.94
N GLN A 217 -13.27 -26.47 -7.54
CA GLN A 217 -13.82 -26.69 -8.89
C GLN A 217 -13.30 -25.68 -9.93
N MET A 218 -12.01 -25.36 -9.88
CA MET A 218 -11.40 -24.34 -10.75
C MET A 218 -11.39 -24.82 -12.21
N LYS A 219 -11.56 -23.91 -13.17
CA LYS A 219 -11.64 -24.29 -14.59
C LYS A 219 -10.27 -24.34 -15.28
N ALA A 220 -9.47 -23.30 -15.09
CA ALA A 220 -8.16 -23.12 -15.71
C ALA A 220 -7.23 -22.30 -14.79
N PRO A 221 -6.84 -22.85 -13.63
CA PRO A 221 -6.13 -22.09 -12.61
C PRO A 221 -4.74 -21.65 -13.06
N GLY A 222 -4.44 -20.36 -12.86
CA GLY A 222 -3.12 -19.77 -13.05
C GLY A 222 -2.39 -19.64 -11.71
N ILE A 223 -1.22 -20.26 -11.60
CA ILE A 223 -0.46 -20.39 -10.36
C ILE A 223 0.80 -19.53 -10.45
N THR A 224 0.95 -18.63 -9.48
CA THR A 224 2.12 -17.75 -9.32
C THR A 224 2.67 -17.83 -7.90
N THR A 225 3.95 -17.55 -7.73
CA THR A 225 4.58 -17.54 -6.41
C THR A 225 5.75 -16.55 -6.36
N SER A 226 6.29 -16.27 -5.18
CA SER A 226 7.46 -15.42 -5.00
C SER A 226 8.67 -16.26 -4.56
N ILE A 227 9.68 -16.35 -5.42
CA ILE A 227 10.93 -17.07 -5.12
C ILE A 227 12.08 -16.07 -5.15
N ASN A 228 12.83 -16.00 -4.05
CA ASN A 228 13.95 -15.06 -3.87
C ASN A 228 13.56 -13.59 -4.15
N GLY A 229 12.36 -13.19 -3.71
CA GLY A 229 11.85 -11.82 -3.87
C GLY A 229 11.40 -11.45 -5.28
N LYS A 230 11.34 -12.41 -6.21
CA LYS A 230 10.82 -12.21 -7.56
C LYS A 230 9.57 -13.04 -7.77
N ASN A 231 8.53 -12.41 -8.31
CA ASN A 231 7.33 -13.11 -8.75
C ASN A 231 7.65 -14.01 -9.95
N LYS A 232 7.30 -15.28 -9.81
CA LYS A 232 7.51 -16.32 -10.82
C LYS A 232 6.17 -16.98 -11.12
N THR A 233 5.81 -17.03 -12.40
CA THR A 233 4.66 -17.81 -12.85
C THR A 233 5.07 -19.28 -12.94
N LEU A 234 4.38 -20.13 -12.18
CA LEU A 234 4.61 -21.58 -12.19
C LEU A 234 3.90 -22.21 -13.38
N TYR A 235 2.62 -21.86 -13.58
CA TYR A 235 1.81 -22.30 -14.70
C TYR A 235 0.63 -21.35 -14.95
N MET A 236 0.26 -21.11 -16.22
CA MET A 236 -0.87 -20.26 -16.57
C MET A 236 -1.44 -20.63 -17.94
N GLN A 237 -2.72 -21.07 -17.97
CA GLN A 237 -3.40 -21.50 -19.21
C GLN A 237 -4.06 -20.38 -19.99
N SER A 238 -4.40 -19.27 -19.33
CA SER A 238 -5.16 -18.17 -19.93
C SER A 238 -4.42 -17.43 -21.04
N VAL A 239 -3.09 -17.49 -21.06
CA VAL A 239 -2.24 -16.78 -22.03
C VAL A 239 -1.37 -17.80 -22.79
N PRO A 240 -1.63 -18.07 -24.08
CA PRO A 240 -0.96 -19.13 -24.83
C PRO A 240 0.57 -19.05 -24.88
N SER A 241 1.13 -17.83 -24.92
CA SER A 241 2.59 -17.63 -24.92
C SER A 241 3.23 -18.01 -23.57
N ILE A 242 2.57 -17.68 -22.46
CA ILE A 242 3.03 -18.03 -21.11
C ILE A 242 2.81 -19.52 -20.86
N GLU A 243 1.68 -20.07 -21.33
CA GLU A 243 1.35 -21.48 -21.22
C GLU A 243 2.44 -22.34 -21.87
N ALA A 244 2.85 -22.03 -23.11
CA ALA A 244 3.89 -22.79 -23.80
C ALA A 244 5.24 -22.80 -23.05
N VAL A 245 5.59 -21.68 -22.41
CA VAL A 245 6.84 -21.53 -21.63
C VAL A 245 6.76 -22.22 -20.26
N THR A 246 5.58 -22.24 -19.64
CA THR A 246 5.37 -22.76 -18.28
C THR A 246 4.91 -24.20 -18.24
N ARG A 247 4.35 -24.75 -19.33
CA ARG A 247 3.94 -26.15 -19.48
C ARG A 247 5.01 -27.18 -19.06
N PRO A 248 6.31 -27.01 -19.36
CA PRO A 248 7.33 -27.94 -18.88
C PRO A 248 7.45 -28.02 -17.35
N ASN A 249 6.96 -27.03 -16.61
CA ASN A 249 6.96 -27.06 -15.14
C ASN A 249 5.94 -28.02 -14.56
N LEU A 250 4.90 -28.42 -15.31
CA LEU A 250 3.86 -29.34 -14.84
C LEU A 250 4.44 -30.68 -14.39
N GLN A 251 5.47 -31.16 -15.08
CA GLN A 251 6.13 -32.44 -14.80
C GLN A 251 7.20 -32.36 -13.72
N LYS A 252 7.55 -31.15 -13.25
CA LYS A 252 8.55 -30.95 -12.21
C LYS A 252 7.91 -31.09 -10.84
N LYS A 253 8.70 -31.58 -9.88
CA LYS A 253 8.28 -31.64 -8.48
C LYS A 253 8.10 -30.23 -7.92
N LEU A 254 7.20 -30.07 -6.96
CA LEU A 254 7.01 -28.78 -6.28
C LEU A 254 8.32 -28.27 -5.66
N THR A 255 9.10 -29.18 -5.07
CA THR A 255 10.42 -28.90 -4.49
C THR A 255 11.45 -28.43 -5.52
N GLU A 256 11.45 -28.97 -6.73
CA GLU A 256 12.33 -28.54 -7.84
C GLU A 256 11.99 -27.15 -8.37
N LEU A 257 10.73 -26.72 -8.19
CA LEU A 257 10.27 -25.40 -8.62
C LEU A 257 10.67 -24.29 -7.64
N GLY A 258 11.22 -24.65 -6.48
CA GLY A 258 11.61 -23.74 -5.41
C GLY A 258 10.56 -23.56 -4.32
N ILE A 259 9.53 -24.43 -4.30
CA ILE A 259 8.49 -24.43 -3.26
C ILE A 259 9.05 -25.19 -2.05
N THR A 260 9.04 -24.54 -0.90
CA THR A 260 9.45 -25.11 0.38
C THR A 260 8.23 -25.41 1.26
N ASP A 261 8.45 -26.07 2.39
CA ASP A 261 7.39 -26.25 3.38
C ASP A 261 6.90 -24.89 3.91
N GLY A 262 5.59 -24.70 4.05
CA GLY A 262 4.95 -23.44 4.41
C GLY A 262 4.97 -22.35 3.32
N HIS A 263 5.33 -22.69 2.08
CA HIS A 263 5.47 -21.70 1.00
C HIS A 263 4.10 -21.29 0.43
N GLU A 264 3.92 -20.00 0.17
CA GLU A 264 2.67 -19.47 -0.36
C GLU A 264 2.64 -19.42 -1.88
N ILE A 265 1.50 -19.79 -2.45
CA ILE A 265 1.19 -19.64 -3.86
C ILE A 265 -0.10 -18.84 -4.02
N ALA A 266 -0.15 -18.01 -5.05
CA ALA A 266 -1.35 -17.28 -5.44
C ALA A 266 -1.94 -17.93 -6.69
N VAL A 267 -3.20 -18.33 -6.59
CA VAL A 267 -3.95 -18.99 -7.65
C VAL A 267 -5.09 -18.09 -8.11
N ALA A 268 -5.10 -17.75 -9.39
CA ALA A 268 -6.17 -17.00 -10.03
C ALA A 268 -6.93 -17.90 -10.99
N ASP A 269 -8.26 -17.89 -10.94
CA ASP A 269 -9.13 -18.65 -11.84
C ASP A 269 -10.37 -17.83 -12.21
N SER A 270 -11.00 -18.16 -13.33
CA SER A 270 -12.29 -17.59 -13.74
C SER A 270 -13.45 -17.83 -12.75
N THR A 271 -13.35 -18.85 -11.89
CA THR A 271 -14.37 -19.18 -10.88
C THR A 271 -14.36 -18.23 -9.69
N SER A 272 -13.27 -17.48 -9.46
CA SER A 272 -13.15 -16.52 -8.36
C SER A 272 -12.70 -15.14 -8.85
N PRO A 273 -13.37 -14.05 -8.45
CA PRO A 273 -12.96 -12.70 -8.85
C PRO A 273 -11.65 -12.25 -8.20
N LYS A 274 -11.26 -12.85 -7.06
CA LYS A 274 -10.01 -12.56 -6.34
C LYS A 274 -9.11 -13.80 -6.35
N PRO A 275 -7.77 -13.64 -6.53
CA PRO A 275 -6.84 -14.75 -6.37
C PRO A 275 -6.93 -15.33 -4.96
N ILE A 276 -6.97 -16.66 -4.86
CA ILE A 276 -6.92 -17.40 -3.61
C ILE A 276 -5.45 -17.66 -3.28
N VAL A 277 -5.07 -17.41 -2.02
CA VAL A 277 -3.73 -17.73 -1.53
C VAL A 277 -3.78 -19.10 -0.88
N PHE A 278 -2.88 -19.98 -1.28
CA PHE A 278 -2.70 -21.29 -0.67
C PHE A 278 -1.34 -21.36 -0.03
N ARG A 279 -1.24 -22.07 1.09
CA ARG A 279 0.03 -22.39 1.75
C ARG A 279 0.28 -23.88 1.65
N ILE A 280 1.41 -24.24 1.06
CA ILE A 280 1.78 -25.62 0.75
C ILE A 280 2.60 -26.20 1.90
N TYR A 281 2.17 -27.36 2.39
CA TYR A 281 2.90 -28.15 3.38
C TYR A 281 3.26 -29.51 2.79
N PHE A 282 4.46 -30.00 3.14
CA PHE A 282 4.95 -31.30 2.70
C PHE A 282 4.87 -32.33 3.81
N GLU A 283 4.06 -33.37 3.60
CA GLU A 283 3.94 -34.54 4.50
C GLU A 283 4.56 -35.80 3.88
#